data_AF-A0A4R2LCU3-F1
#
_entry.id   AF-A0A4R2LCU3-F1
#
_cell.length_a   1.000
_cell.length_b   1.000
_cell.length_c   1.000
_cell.angle_alpha   90.00
_cell.angle_beta   90.00
_cell.angle_gamma   90.00
#
_symmetry.space_group_name_H-M   'P 1'
#
loop_
_entity.id
_entity.type
_entity.pdbx_description
1 polymer ?
#
loop_
_entity_poly.entity_id
_entity_poly.type
_entity_poly.pdbx_seq_one_letter_code
_entity_poly.pdbx_strand_id
1 'polypeptide(L)'
;MNSRTPSLPSAARGLLLAAAFVATAALADDGLCRLERRDAGAGHARLVCGPDLAVETAAGAEVEVRDADGDGRADAAELSRGAVLLEFTPASPRPFEIRTPQAIAAVRGTAWAVDAAAGATDVLVLSGRVAVRAREGGADAGVELGPNEGTTVRAGEPPLAAGVWKAARVQALLRRFGR
;
A
#
# COMPACT_ATOMS: atom_id res chain seq x y z
N MET A 1 -39.55 37.31 -70.23
CA MET A 1 -40.27 38.18 -69.28
C MET A 1 -40.20 37.54 -67.90
N ASN A 2 -39.40 38.08 -66.98
CA ASN A 2 -39.79 39.05 -65.93
C ASN A 2 -40.63 38.34 -64.84
N SER A 3 -40.30 38.28 -63.53
CA SER A 3 -39.49 39.17 -62.67
C SER A 3 -39.18 38.53 -61.30
N ARG A 4 -37.94 38.77 -60.78
CA ARG A 4 -37.50 39.18 -59.41
C ARG A 4 -38.17 38.64 -58.12
N THR A 5 -37.41 37.80 -57.38
CA THR A 5 -36.87 37.87 -55.97
C THR A 5 -37.69 38.49 -54.80
N PRO A 6 -37.29 38.30 -53.51
CA PRO A 6 -36.82 37.11 -52.76
C PRO A 6 -37.41 37.03 -51.31
N SER A 7 -37.18 35.94 -50.56
CA SER A 7 -37.25 35.96 -49.08
C SER A 7 -36.39 34.86 -48.43
N LEU A 8 -35.29 35.26 -47.77
CA LEU A 8 -34.65 34.57 -46.63
C LEU A 8 -35.11 35.32 -45.35
N PRO A 9 -35.26 34.69 -44.16
CA PRO A 9 -34.15 34.12 -43.37
C PRO A 9 -34.56 32.82 -42.63
N SER A 10 -33.71 32.02 -41.99
CA SER A 10 -32.90 32.32 -40.80
C SER A 10 -31.93 31.17 -40.53
N ALA A 11 -30.68 31.53 -40.26
CA ALA A 11 -29.65 30.62 -39.79
C ALA A 11 -29.91 30.23 -38.32
N ALA A 12 -30.18 28.94 -38.07
CA ALA A 12 -30.15 28.37 -36.72
C ALA A 12 -28.72 27.94 -36.41
N ARG A 13 -28.00 28.77 -35.64
CA ARG A 13 -26.72 28.42 -35.02
C ARG A 13 -26.95 27.34 -33.96
N GLY A 14 -26.68 26.08 -34.32
CA GLY A 14 -26.63 24.97 -33.37
C GLY A 14 -25.40 25.09 -32.48
N LEU A 15 -25.63 25.39 -31.20
CA LEU A 15 -24.60 25.42 -30.16
C LEU A 15 -24.33 23.98 -29.69
N LEU A 16 -23.22 23.38 -30.13
CA LEU A 16 -22.75 22.08 -29.61
C LEU A 16 -22.08 22.30 -28.25
N LEU A 17 -22.78 21.98 -27.16
CA LEU A 17 -22.21 21.83 -25.82
C LEU A 17 -21.65 20.41 -25.68
N ALA A 18 -20.34 20.25 -25.91
CA ALA A 18 -19.61 19.04 -25.54
C ALA A 18 -19.34 19.06 -24.03
N ALA A 19 -20.15 18.33 -23.25
CA ALA A 19 -19.92 18.14 -21.83
C ALA A 19 -18.74 17.17 -21.63
N ALA A 20 -17.57 17.72 -21.28
CA ALA A 20 -16.43 16.92 -20.84
C ALA A 20 -16.72 16.38 -19.42
N PHE A 21 -17.12 15.11 -19.33
CA PHE A 21 -17.14 14.38 -18.06
C PHE A 21 -15.69 14.11 -17.64
N VAL A 22 -15.15 14.97 -16.78
CA VAL A 22 -13.94 14.64 -16.03
C VAL A 22 -14.38 13.66 -14.93
N ALA A 23 -14.14 12.37 -15.15
CA ALA A 23 -14.29 11.37 -14.11
C ALA A 23 -13.18 11.60 -13.07
N THR A 24 -13.46 12.38 -12.03
CA THR A 24 -12.64 12.38 -10.82
C THR A 24 -12.80 11.01 -10.17
N ALA A 25 -11.77 10.16 -10.31
CA ALA A 25 -11.63 9.00 -9.45
C ALA A 25 -11.49 9.53 -8.01
N ALA A 26 -12.60 9.56 -7.28
CA ALA A 26 -12.59 9.81 -5.85
C ALA A 26 -11.76 8.69 -5.22
N LEU A 27 -10.61 9.07 -4.69
CA LEU A 27 -9.88 8.19 -3.80
C LEU A 27 -10.71 8.08 -2.54
N ALA A 28 -11.12 6.85 -2.21
CA ALA A 28 -11.85 6.56 -1.00
C ALA A 28 -11.03 7.11 0.18
N ASP A 29 -11.59 8.10 0.87
CA ASP A 29 -11.23 8.44 2.23
C ASP A 29 -12.09 7.50 3.08
N ASP A 30 -11.52 6.34 3.40
CA ASP A 30 -12.12 5.31 4.26
C ASP A 30 -12.16 5.75 5.73
N GLY A 31 -11.75 6.99 6.03
CA GLY A 31 -11.76 7.60 7.36
C GLY A 31 -10.59 7.16 8.25
N LEU A 32 -9.95 6.04 7.92
CA LEU A 32 -8.77 5.51 8.60
C LEU A 32 -7.47 6.12 8.07
N CYS A 33 -7.38 6.27 6.74
CA CYS A 33 -6.17 6.70 6.06
C CYS A 33 -6.45 7.82 5.07
N ARG A 34 -5.56 8.81 5.06
CA ARG A 34 -5.58 9.91 4.10
C ARG A 34 -4.42 9.77 3.13
N LEU A 35 -4.69 9.89 1.83
CA LEU A 35 -3.63 9.98 0.83
C LEU A 35 -2.86 11.30 0.99
N GLU A 36 -1.57 11.20 1.31
CA GLU A 36 -0.68 12.36 1.41
C GLU A 36 0.00 12.64 0.07
N ARG A 37 0.47 11.60 -0.62
CA ARG A 37 1.20 11.73 -1.89
C ARG A 37 0.90 10.56 -2.82
N ARG A 38 0.80 10.86 -4.11
CA ARG A 38 0.75 9.85 -5.16
C ARG A 38 1.64 10.27 -6.31
N ASP A 39 2.56 9.39 -6.69
CA ASP A 39 3.37 9.56 -7.87
C ASP A 39 2.75 8.76 -9.01
N ALA A 40 1.82 9.39 -9.73
CA ALA A 40 1.05 8.72 -10.80
C ALA A 40 1.93 8.14 -11.92
N GLY A 41 3.10 8.74 -12.18
CA GLY A 41 4.05 8.24 -13.17
C GLY A 41 4.83 6.99 -12.72
N ALA A 42 5.04 6.82 -11.41
CA ALA A 42 5.80 5.70 -10.83
C ALA A 42 4.90 4.66 -10.14
N GLY A 43 3.62 4.95 -9.96
CA GLY A 43 2.62 4.05 -9.42
C GLY A 43 2.68 3.84 -7.90
N HIS A 44 3.57 4.50 -7.17
CA HIS A 44 3.63 4.43 -5.70
C HIS A 44 2.87 5.58 -5.03
N ALA A 45 2.48 5.38 -3.78
CA ALA A 45 1.70 6.33 -2.99
C ALA A 45 2.10 6.28 -1.51
N ARG A 46 1.85 7.37 -0.79
CA ARG A 46 2.02 7.48 0.66
C ARG A 46 0.69 7.83 1.32
N LEU A 47 0.25 6.96 2.21
CA LEU A 47 -0.95 7.10 3.04
C LEU A 47 -0.52 7.45 4.46
N VAL A 48 -1.30 8.32 5.12
CA VAL A 48 -1.12 8.67 6.54
C VAL A 48 -2.39 8.24 7.27
N CYS A 49 -2.24 7.32 8.22
CA CYS A 49 -3.34 6.68 8.94
C CYS A 49 -3.29 7.09 10.41
N GLY A 50 -3.91 8.22 10.73
CA GLY A 50 -3.73 8.88 12.02
C GLY A 50 -2.31 9.45 12.21
N PRO A 51 -1.92 9.79 13.46
CA PRO A 51 -0.63 10.44 13.75
C PRO A 51 0.56 9.47 13.76
N ASP A 52 0.29 8.17 13.89
CA ASP A 52 1.27 7.18 14.32
C ASP A 52 1.74 6.26 13.18
N LEU A 53 1.04 6.28 12.04
CA LEU A 53 1.27 5.34 10.94
C LEU A 53 1.33 6.04 9.59
N ALA A 54 2.42 5.80 8.86
CA ALA A 54 2.51 6.07 7.44
C ALA A 54 2.75 4.76 6.67
N VAL A 55 2.05 4.61 5.54
CA VAL A 55 2.15 3.44 4.66
C VAL A 55 2.50 3.92 3.26
N GLU A 56 3.67 3.53 2.78
CA GLU A 56 4.08 3.70 1.38
C GLU A 56 3.77 2.43 0.60
N THR A 57 2.98 2.56 -0.46
CA THR A 57 2.60 1.45 -1.33
C THR A 57 3.44 1.48 -2.60
N ALA A 58 4.05 0.36 -2.97
CA ALA A 58 4.68 0.21 -4.28
C ALA A 58 3.65 0.17 -5.41
N ALA A 59 4.12 0.32 -6.65
CA ALA A 59 3.29 0.15 -7.84
C ALA A 59 2.58 -1.21 -7.85
N GLY A 60 1.26 -1.18 -8.05
CA GLY A 60 0.42 -2.39 -8.12
C GLY A 60 0.23 -3.13 -6.80
N ALA A 61 0.59 -2.51 -5.67
CA ALA A 61 0.28 -3.07 -4.37
C ALA A 61 -1.24 -3.00 -4.09
N GLU A 62 -1.77 -4.10 -3.57
CA GLU A 62 -3.15 -4.22 -3.12
C GLU A 62 -3.12 -4.35 -1.59
N VAL A 63 -3.42 -3.25 -0.91
CA VAL A 63 -3.41 -3.17 0.55
C VAL A 63 -4.74 -2.60 1.04
N GLU A 64 -5.27 -3.21 2.10
CA GLU A 64 -6.44 -2.73 2.83
C GLU A 64 -6.06 -2.50 4.29
N VAL A 65 -6.09 -1.24 4.73
CA VAL A 65 -5.83 -0.88 6.13
C VAL A 65 -7.12 -1.06 6.93
N ARG A 66 -7.01 -1.58 8.15
CA ARG A 66 -8.15 -1.94 9.00
C ARG A 66 -7.98 -1.43 10.42
N ASP A 67 -9.11 -1.08 11.00
CA ASP A 67 -9.33 -0.94 12.44
C ASP A 67 -10.07 -2.20 12.90
N ALA A 68 -9.31 -3.20 13.35
CA ALA A 68 -9.85 -4.51 13.67
C ALA A 68 -10.62 -4.53 15.00
N ASP A 69 -10.40 -3.55 15.88
CA ASP A 69 -11.04 -3.48 17.19
C ASP A 69 -12.08 -2.36 17.35
N GLY A 70 -12.20 -1.48 16.35
CA GLY A 70 -13.23 -0.45 16.26
C GLY A 70 -12.93 0.80 17.09
N ASP A 71 -11.66 1.05 17.46
CA ASP A 71 -11.27 2.23 18.26
C ASP A 71 -11.05 3.51 17.43
N GLY A 72 -11.22 3.42 16.11
CA GLY A 72 -11.00 4.50 15.15
C GLY A 72 -9.54 4.65 14.71
N ARG A 73 -8.66 3.69 15.03
CA ARG A 73 -7.25 3.69 14.63
C ARG A 73 -6.91 2.43 13.86
N ALA A 74 -6.05 2.57 12.86
CA ALA A 74 -5.53 1.43 12.13
C ALA A 74 -4.62 0.57 13.02
N ASP A 75 -4.91 -0.73 13.12
CA ASP A 75 -4.13 -1.71 13.88
C ASP A 75 -3.67 -2.91 13.01
N ALA A 76 -4.20 -3.02 11.79
CA ALA A 76 -3.78 -4.02 10.83
C ALA A 76 -3.82 -3.49 9.39
N ALA A 77 -3.06 -4.13 8.50
CA ALA A 77 -3.34 -4.09 7.07
C ALA A 77 -3.26 -5.48 6.44
N GLU A 78 -4.18 -5.76 5.53
CA GLU A 78 -4.14 -6.94 4.69
C GLU A 78 -3.45 -6.59 3.36
N LEU A 79 -2.37 -7.29 3.04
CA LEU A 79 -1.59 -7.12 1.82
C LEU A 79 -1.72 -8.39 0.97
N SER A 80 -2.59 -8.37 -0.03
CA SER A 80 -2.82 -9.50 -0.92
C SER A 80 -1.71 -9.64 -1.98
N ARG A 81 -1.13 -8.50 -2.40
CA ARG A 81 -0.14 -8.43 -3.47
C ARG A 81 0.75 -7.20 -3.34
N GLY A 82 2.01 -7.34 -3.77
CA GLY A 82 2.93 -6.24 -3.96
C GLY A 82 3.63 -5.86 -2.67
N ALA A 83 4.19 -4.65 -2.64
CA ALA A 83 5.04 -4.24 -1.53
C ALA A 83 4.52 -3.00 -0.82
N VAL A 84 4.70 -2.97 0.50
CA VAL A 84 4.45 -1.82 1.37
C VAL A 84 5.68 -1.55 2.23
N LEU A 85 5.95 -0.27 2.47
CA LEU A 85 6.92 0.21 3.43
C LEU A 85 6.16 0.96 4.52
N LEU A 86 6.33 0.53 5.76
CA LEU A 86 5.65 1.11 6.91
C LEU A 86 6.63 1.90 7.75
N GLU A 87 6.16 3.04 8.22
CA GLU A 87 6.76 3.82 9.30
C GLU A 87 5.71 3.94 10.41
N PHE A 88 5.94 3.25 11.53
CA PHE A 88 5.01 3.19 12.64
C PHE A 88 5.67 3.68 13.93
N THR A 89 5.04 4.63 14.62
CA THR A 89 5.46 5.16 15.93
C THR A 89 4.30 4.98 16.91
N PRO A 90 4.30 3.93 17.74
CA PRO A 90 3.14 3.56 18.53
C PRO A 90 2.80 4.62 19.60
N ALA A 91 1.55 5.11 19.60
CA ALA A 91 0.99 5.82 20.75
C ALA A 91 0.38 4.87 21.81
N SER A 92 0.28 3.57 21.52
CA SER A 92 -0.28 2.55 22.41
C SER A 92 0.61 1.30 22.42
N PRO A 93 0.52 0.44 23.45
CA PRO A 93 1.33 -0.78 23.53
C PRO A 93 0.91 -1.88 22.54
N ARG A 94 -0.20 -1.70 21.80
CA ARG A 94 -0.67 -2.67 20.82
C ARG A 94 0.21 -2.68 19.57
N PRO A 95 0.56 -3.87 19.04
CA PRO A 95 1.33 -3.96 17.82
C PRO A 95 0.45 -3.67 16.59
N PHE A 96 1.06 -3.13 15.55
CA PHE A 96 0.46 -3.08 14.23
C PHE A 96 0.82 -4.36 13.45
N GLU A 97 -0.15 -5.00 12.80
CA GLU A 97 0.06 -6.23 12.01
C GLU A 97 -0.08 -6.01 10.50
N ILE A 98 0.90 -6.46 9.70
CA ILE A 98 0.67 -6.75 8.27
C ILE A 98 0.38 -8.23 8.12
N ARG A 99 -0.75 -8.52 7.49
CA ARG A 99 -1.18 -9.87 7.14
C ARG A 99 -1.02 -10.05 5.63
N THR A 100 -0.39 -11.15 5.26
CA THR A 100 -0.21 -11.59 3.89
C THR A 100 -0.71 -13.03 3.78
N PRO A 101 -0.88 -13.58 2.57
CA PRO A 101 -1.29 -14.98 2.42
C PRO A 101 -0.36 -15.96 3.14
N GLN A 102 0.94 -15.66 3.23
CA GLN A 102 1.96 -16.55 3.78
C GLN A 102 2.38 -16.21 5.21
N ALA A 103 2.30 -14.95 5.62
CA ALA A 103 2.91 -14.46 6.84
C ALA A 103 2.06 -13.42 7.57
N ILE A 104 2.26 -13.34 8.88
CA ILE A 104 1.87 -12.19 9.69
C ILE A 104 3.14 -11.57 10.24
N ALA A 105 3.31 -10.28 10.03
CA ALA A 105 4.42 -9.51 10.57
C ALA A 105 3.88 -8.43 11.50
N ALA A 106 4.30 -8.46 12.76
CA ALA A 106 3.78 -7.62 13.83
C ALA A 106 4.91 -6.77 14.44
N VAL A 107 4.62 -5.50 14.73
CA VAL A 107 5.65 -4.54 15.15
C VAL A 107 5.27 -3.72 16.38
N ARG A 108 6.30 -3.30 17.12
CA ARG A 108 6.23 -2.20 18.11
C ARG A 108 7.24 -1.12 17.71
N GLY A 109 6.80 -0.11 16.95
CA GLY A 109 7.61 1.08 16.62
C GLY A 109 8.81 0.84 15.71
N THR A 110 8.61 0.92 14.39
CA THR A 110 9.62 0.49 13.40
C THR A 110 9.43 1.13 12.02
N ALA A 111 10.50 1.12 11.22
CA ALA A 111 10.42 1.23 9.77
C ALA A 111 10.77 -0.12 9.12
N TRP A 112 9.91 -0.64 8.25
CA TRP A 112 10.06 -1.98 7.69
C TRP A 112 9.24 -2.19 6.42
N ALA A 113 9.70 -3.07 5.55
CA ALA A 113 9.06 -3.36 4.27
C ALA A 113 8.58 -4.80 4.19
N VAL A 114 7.42 -4.98 3.54
CA VAL A 114 6.84 -6.29 3.21
C VAL A 114 6.63 -6.34 1.70
N ASP A 115 7.01 -7.44 1.06
CA ASP A 115 6.70 -7.73 -0.34
C ASP A 115 5.99 -9.08 -0.42
N ALA A 116 4.69 -9.05 -0.71
CA ALA A 116 3.86 -10.22 -0.94
C ALA A 116 3.89 -10.59 -2.43
N ALA A 117 4.66 -11.64 -2.73
CA ALA A 117 4.73 -12.26 -4.04
C ALA A 117 3.95 -13.57 -4.08
N ALA A 118 3.76 -14.13 -5.27
CA ALA A 118 3.10 -15.42 -5.43
C ALA A 118 3.89 -16.52 -4.68
N GLY A 119 3.30 -17.03 -3.60
CA GLY A 119 3.86 -18.12 -2.80
C GLY A 119 4.93 -17.73 -1.77
N ALA A 120 5.31 -16.45 -1.67
CA ALA A 120 6.32 -16.00 -0.72
C ALA A 120 6.05 -14.58 -0.21
N THR A 121 6.33 -14.36 1.07
CA THR A 121 6.36 -13.03 1.68
C THR A 121 7.78 -12.72 2.14
N ASP A 122 8.34 -11.65 1.59
CA ASP A 122 9.62 -11.09 2.02
C ASP A 122 9.38 -9.99 3.06
N VAL A 123 10.09 -10.04 4.18
CA VAL A 123 10.04 -9.01 5.24
C VAL A 123 11.45 -8.50 5.50
N LEU A 124 11.63 -7.18 5.46
CA LEU A 124 12.90 -6.49 5.74
C LEU A 124 12.68 -5.42 6.81
N VAL A 125 13.55 -5.38 7.82
CA VAL A 125 13.52 -4.35 8.86
C VAL A 125 14.58 -3.29 8.60
N LEU A 126 14.19 -2.02 8.56
CA LEU A 126 15.11 -0.89 8.42
C LEU A 126 15.49 -0.33 9.78
N SER A 127 14.54 -0.29 10.72
CA SER A 127 14.77 0.15 12.10
C SER A 127 13.82 -0.52 13.09
N GLY A 128 14.27 -0.62 14.34
CA GLY A 128 13.54 -1.26 15.44
C GLY A 128 13.47 -2.79 15.31
N ARG A 129 12.35 -3.42 15.71
CA ARG A 129 12.19 -4.89 15.72
C ARG A 129 10.83 -5.36 15.24
N VAL A 130 10.82 -6.43 14.46
CA VAL A 130 9.61 -7.00 13.84
C VAL A 130 9.55 -8.49 14.14
N ALA A 131 8.44 -8.93 14.73
CA ALA A 131 8.15 -10.35 14.88
C ALA A 131 7.42 -10.85 13.63
N VAL A 132 7.98 -11.83 12.95
CA VAL A 132 7.40 -12.45 11.76
C VAL A 132 7.00 -13.87 12.11
N ARG A 133 5.78 -14.27 11.74
CA ARG A 133 5.30 -15.64 11.89
C ARG A 133 4.75 -16.14 10.57
N ALA A 134 5.02 -17.40 10.27
CA ALA A 134 4.31 -18.08 9.20
C ALA A 134 2.83 -18.20 9.56
N ARG A 135 1.94 -18.02 8.58
CA ARG A 135 0.50 -18.17 8.77
C ARG A 135 0.12 -19.64 9.04
N GLU A 136 0.91 -20.55 8.49
CA GLU A 136 0.85 -22.00 8.71
C GLU A 136 2.06 -22.42 9.54
N GLY A 137 1.91 -23.28 10.56
CA GLY A 137 3.04 -23.82 11.34
C GLY A 137 2.98 -23.70 12.86
N GLY A 138 1.92 -23.13 13.43
CA GLY A 138 1.75 -23.04 14.89
C GLY A 138 2.60 -21.95 15.56
N ALA A 139 2.62 -21.91 16.90
CA ALA A 139 3.25 -20.84 17.67
C ALA A 139 4.78 -20.74 17.52
N ASP A 140 5.44 -21.84 17.15
CA ASP A 140 6.90 -21.93 17.05
C ASP A 140 7.43 -21.58 15.64
N ALA A 141 6.55 -21.24 14.69
CA ALA A 141 6.92 -20.89 13.31
C ALA A 141 7.23 -19.39 13.12
N GLY A 142 7.89 -18.79 14.12
CA GLY A 142 8.18 -17.35 14.16
C GLY A 142 9.67 -17.02 14.27
N VAL A 143 10.01 -15.78 13.91
CA VAL A 143 11.34 -15.19 14.04
C VAL A 143 11.25 -13.70 14.37
N GLU A 144 12.15 -13.21 15.22
CA GLU A 144 12.32 -11.77 15.46
C GLU A 144 13.43 -11.23 14.55
N LEU A 145 13.15 -10.11 13.88
CA LEU A 145 14.08 -9.43 12.98
C LEU A 145 14.49 -8.09 13.57
N GLY A 146 15.79 -7.81 13.54
CA GLY A 146 16.39 -6.51 13.87
C GLY A 146 16.79 -5.70 12.63
N PRO A 147 17.42 -4.52 12.82
CA PRO A 147 17.77 -3.63 11.72
C PRO A 147 18.68 -4.30 10.67
N ASN A 148 18.33 -4.13 9.39
CA ASN A 148 18.96 -4.74 8.21
C ASN A 148 18.81 -6.26 8.09
N GLU A 149 18.05 -6.89 8.98
CA GLU A 149 17.67 -8.29 8.85
C GLU A 149 16.38 -8.42 8.06
N GLY A 150 16.27 -9.53 7.36
CA GLY A 150 15.04 -9.92 6.71
C GLY A 150 14.86 -11.43 6.66
N THR A 151 13.65 -11.85 6.36
CA THR A 151 13.29 -13.25 6.17
C THR A 151 12.38 -13.41 4.95
N THR A 152 12.30 -14.63 4.45
CA THR A 152 11.37 -15.02 3.39
C THR A 152 10.50 -16.13 3.93
N VAL A 153 9.19 -15.87 4.01
CA VAL A 153 8.20 -16.86 4.45
C VAL A 153 7.59 -17.52 3.23
N ARG A 154 7.63 -18.85 3.18
CA ARG A 154 6.90 -19.67 2.20
C ARG A 154 5.94 -20.60 2.92
N ALA A 155 4.83 -20.92 2.26
CA ALA A 155 3.86 -21.88 2.80
C ALA A 155 4.53 -23.25 2.99
N GLY A 156 4.31 -23.88 4.14
CA GLY A 156 4.87 -25.19 4.46
C GLY A 156 6.40 -25.25 4.71
N GLU A 157 7.12 -24.12 4.79
CA GLU A 157 8.57 -24.08 5.05
C GLU A 157 9.00 -23.51 6.43
N PRO A 158 8.48 -23.98 7.58
CA PRO A 158 9.09 -23.67 8.88
C PRO A 158 10.36 -24.53 9.14
N PRO A 159 11.28 -24.08 10.01
CA PRO A 159 11.27 -22.82 10.78
C PRO A 159 11.80 -21.63 9.99
N LEU A 160 11.33 -20.43 10.35
CA LEU A 160 11.83 -19.17 9.79
C LEU A 160 13.21 -18.83 10.36
N ALA A 161 14.05 -18.19 9.56
CA ALA A 161 15.36 -17.72 9.97
C ALA A 161 15.54 -16.23 9.67
N ALA A 162 16.17 -15.52 10.61
CA ALA A 162 16.62 -14.16 10.42
C ALA A 162 17.95 -14.18 9.68
N GLY A 163 18.16 -13.20 8.80
CA GLY A 163 19.45 -13.02 8.15
C GLY A 163 19.66 -11.60 7.69
N VAL A 164 20.89 -11.11 7.85
CA VAL A 164 21.30 -9.82 7.29
C VAL A 164 21.24 -9.89 5.77
N TRP A 165 20.46 -9.00 5.16
CA TRP A 165 20.37 -8.95 3.71
C TRP A 165 21.54 -8.17 3.11
N LYS A 166 22.08 -8.68 2.00
CA LYS A 166 23.08 -7.94 1.22
C LYS A 166 22.48 -6.62 0.72
N ALA A 167 23.28 -5.56 0.69
CA ALA A 167 22.86 -4.22 0.27
C ALA A 167 22.11 -4.21 -1.07
N ALA A 168 22.55 -5.01 -2.05
CA ALA A 168 21.88 -5.11 -3.34
C ALA A 168 20.41 -5.57 -3.24
N ARG A 169 20.10 -6.50 -2.33
CA ARG A 169 18.73 -7.00 -2.10
C ARG A 169 17.88 -5.94 -1.40
N VAL A 170 18.43 -5.29 -0.38
CA VAL A 170 17.78 -4.17 0.32
C VAL A 170 17.41 -3.07 -0.67
N GLN A 171 18.38 -2.63 -1.49
CA GLN A 171 18.19 -1.59 -2.50
C GLN A 171 17.18 -1.99 -3.57
N ALA A 172 17.14 -3.27 -3.97
CA ALA A 172 16.14 -3.75 -4.92
C ALA A 172 14.71 -3.61 -4.38
N LEU A 173 14.49 -3.91 -3.09
CA LEU A 173 13.20 -3.73 -2.44
C LEU A 173 12.85 -2.25 -2.27
N LEU A 174 13.79 -1.43 -1.80
CA LEU A 174 13.55 0.01 -1.56
C LEU A 174 13.21 0.80 -2.83
N ARG A 175 13.80 0.43 -3.98
CA ARG A 175 13.47 1.05 -5.27
C ARG A 175 12.01 0.92 -5.68
N ARG A 176 11.29 -0.08 -5.14
CA ARG A 176 9.84 -0.23 -5.38
C ARG A 176 9.02 0.93 -4.82
N PHE A 177 9.58 1.66 -3.86
CA PHE A 177 9.01 2.83 -3.20
C PHE A 177 9.66 4.14 -3.67
N GLY A 178 10.49 4.12 -4.72
CA GLY A 178 11.21 5.31 -5.19
C GLY A 178 12.41 5.72 -4.32
N ARG A 179 12.93 4.81 -3.51
CA ARG A 179 14.07 5.02 -2.59
C ARG A 179 15.35 4.32 -3.05
#